data_AF-A0A5N3PHB7-F1
#
_entry.id   AF-A0A5N3PHB7-F1
#
_cell.length_a   1.000
_cell.length_b   1.000
_cell.length_c   1.000
_cell.angle_alpha   90.00
_cell.angle_beta   90.00
_cell.angle_gamma   90.00
#
_symmetry.space_group_name_H-M   'P 1'
#
loop_
_entity.id
_entity.type
_entity.pdbx_description
1 polymer ?
#
loop_
_entity_poly.entity_id
_entity_poly.type
_entity_poly.pdbx_seq_one_letter_code
_entity_poly.pdbx_strand_id
1 'polypeptide(L)'
;MMTDHRLSHQDADSNGLEGRSSDDLKSLYIALTGAPLPKFIRGKLLRRAVVHALAEKRDGGLNPDTQRCLDGLVRQIVPTGETAPPKPNRKIRSGTRLIREWQGQVHEVTVDGVSFL
;
A
#
# COMPACT_ATOMS: atom_id res chain seq x y z
N MET A 1 0.37 21.33 -14.17
CA MET A 1 1.83 21.18 -14.05
C MET A 1 2.14 20.76 -12.63
N MET A 2 2.47 19.48 -12.41
CA MET A 2 2.89 18.95 -11.10
C MET A 2 4.38 18.65 -11.21
N THR A 3 5.18 19.46 -10.52
CA THR A 3 6.63 19.30 -10.47
C THR A 3 6.97 18.05 -9.69
N ASP A 4 7.52 17.06 -10.38
CA ASP A 4 8.16 15.89 -9.79
C ASP A 4 9.50 16.31 -9.16
N HIS A 5 9.44 16.76 -7.91
CA HIS A 5 10.62 17.10 -7.10
C HIS A 5 11.12 15.90 -6.26
N ARG A 6 10.54 14.71 -6.39
CA ARG A 6 10.69 13.65 -5.37
C ARG A 6 11.92 12.77 -5.56
N LEU A 7 12.59 12.81 -6.72
CA LEU A 7 13.61 11.81 -7.05
C LEU A 7 15.06 12.19 -6.72
N SER A 8 15.42 13.47 -6.55
CA SER A 8 16.84 13.84 -6.41
C SER A 8 17.42 13.82 -5.00
N HIS A 9 16.60 13.78 -3.94
CA HIS A 9 17.13 13.84 -2.57
C HIS A 9 17.45 12.45 -1.95
N GLN A 10 16.94 11.36 -2.56
CA GLN A 10 17.05 10.00 -2.03
C GLN A 10 18.48 9.41 -2.18
N ASP A 11 19.24 9.90 -3.15
CA ASP A 11 20.54 9.35 -3.54
C ASP A 11 21.71 9.85 -2.67
N ALA A 12 21.59 11.05 -2.09
CA ALA A 12 22.65 11.64 -1.26
C ALA A 12 22.81 10.93 0.10
N ASP A 13 21.70 10.55 0.73
CA ASP A 13 21.70 9.92 2.06
C ASP A 13 22.04 8.42 2.00
N SER A 14 21.89 7.79 0.82
CA SER A 14 22.14 6.36 0.65
C SER A 14 23.63 6.02 0.53
N ASN A 15 24.46 6.95 0.04
CA ASN A 15 25.90 6.73 -0.16
C ASN A 15 26.68 6.62 1.17
N GLY A 16 26.24 7.33 2.22
CA GLY A 16 26.86 7.27 3.56
C GLY A 16 26.55 5.99 4.36
N LEU A 17 25.71 5.11 3.81
CA LEU A 17 25.33 3.83 4.42
C LEU A 17 26.04 2.63 3.77
N GLU A 18 26.82 2.86 2.72
CA GLU A 18 27.61 1.82 2.08
C GLU A 18 28.75 1.38 3.02
N GLY A 19 28.79 0.09 3.36
CA GLY A 19 29.81 -0.48 4.25
C GLY A 19 29.46 -0.53 5.74
N ARG A 20 28.34 0.06 6.20
CA ARG A 20 27.89 -0.11 7.59
C ARG A 20 27.39 -1.53 7.85
N SER A 21 27.71 -2.06 9.04
CA SER A 21 27.23 -3.38 9.44
C SER A 21 25.70 -3.38 9.60
N SER A 22 25.09 -4.58 9.51
CA SER A 22 23.63 -4.68 9.70
C SER A 22 23.19 -4.26 11.10
N ASP A 23 24.03 -4.45 12.12
CA ASP A 23 23.67 -4.14 13.50
C ASP A 23 23.80 -2.65 13.79
N ASP A 24 24.75 -1.97 13.16
CA ASP A 24 24.84 -0.50 13.20
C ASP A 24 23.61 0.15 12.55
N LEU A 25 23.15 -0.38 11.42
CA LEU A 25 21.96 0.13 10.73
C LEU A 25 20.68 -0.08 11.57
N LYS A 26 20.56 -1.21 12.29
CA LYS A 26 19.44 -1.45 13.20
C LYS A 26 19.48 -0.48 14.39
N SER A 27 20.66 -0.29 14.98
CA SER A 27 20.86 0.63 16.10
C SER A 27 20.55 2.07 15.70
N LEU A 28 21.02 2.50 14.53
CA LEU A 28 20.73 3.80 13.95
C LEU A 28 19.23 3.98 13.71
N TYR A 29 18.55 2.99 13.14
CA TYR A 29 17.11 3.05 12.93
C TYR A 29 16.34 3.22 14.24
N ILE A 30 16.71 2.49 15.29
CA ILE A 30 16.09 2.61 16.62
C ILE A 30 16.33 4.01 17.20
N ALA A 31 17.54 4.55 17.06
CA ALA A 31 17.85 5.90 17.52
C ALA A 31 17.05 6.99 16.76
N LEU A 32 16.69 6.75 15.50
CA LEU A 32 15.91 7.68 14.68
C LEU A 32 14.40 7.59 14.94
N THR A 33 13.86 6.38 15.08
CA THR A 33 12.42 6.13 15.08
C THR A 33 11.85 5.73 16.45
N GLY A 34 12.70 5.31 17.39
CA GLY A 34 12.30 4.73 18.68
C GLY A 34 11.72 3.31 18.58
N ALA A 35 11.59 2.75 17.38
CA ALA A 35 10.96 1.45 17.15
C ALA A 35 11.98 0.42 16.62
N PRO A 36 11.93 -0.84 17.09
CA PRO A 36 12.78 -1.89 16.55
C PRO A 36 12.29 -2.38 15.18
N LEU A 37 13.23 -2.76 14.33
CA LEU A 37 12.95 -3.45 13.07
C LEU A 37 12.70 -4.95 13.29
N PRO A 38 11.98 -5.62 12.37
CA PRO A 38 11.87 -7.08 12.38
C PRO A 38 13.24 -7.76 12.39
N LYS A 39 13.39 -8.82 13.19
CA LYS A 39 14.67 -9.54 13.40
C LYS A 39 15.34 -9.97 12.08
N PHE A 40 14.54 -10.42 11.12
CA PHE A 40 15.01 -10.98 9.84
C PHE A 40 14.79 -10.06 8.63
N ILE A 41 15.02 -8.77 8.80
CA ILE A 41 14.96 -7.82 7.69
C ILE A 41 16.17 -8.00 6.73
N ARG A 42 15.91 -8.03 5.42
CA ARG A 42 16.97 -8.13 4.41
C ARG A 42 17.77 -6.82 4.34
N GLY A 43 19.09 -6.91 4.14
CA GLY A 43 20.00 -5.75 4.16
C GLY A 43 19.65 -4.61 3.19
N LYS A 44 19.07 -4.92 2.01
CA LYS A 44 18.58 -3.88 1.07
C LYS A 44 17.38 -3.11 1.63
N LEU A 45 16.46 -3.81 2.30
CA LEU A 45 15.28 -3.19 2.92
C LEU A 45 15.67 -2.42 4.18
N LEU A 46 16.61 -2.94 4.98
CA LEU A 46 17.17 -2.26 6.14
C LEU A 46 17.76 -0.89 5.77
N ARG A 47 18.61 -0.84 4.73
CA ARG A 47 19.17 0.43 4.23
C ARG A 47 18.08 1.40 3.81
N ARG A 48 17.07 0.94 3.08
CA ARG A 48 15.92 1.78 2.68
C ARG A 48 15.14 2.31 3.88
N ALA A 49 14.92 1.49 4.91
CA ALA A 49 14.23 1.91 6.12
C ALA A 49 15.00 3.02 6.85
N VAL A 50 16.34 2.90 6.94
CA VAL A 50 17.19 3.94 7.53
C VAL A 50 17.18 5.23 6.72
N VAL A 51 17.33 5.17 5.40
CA VAL A 51 17.24 6.36 4.53
C VAL A 51 15.89 7.06 4.68
N HIS A 52 14.81 6.28 4.74
CA HIS A 52 13.48 6.82 4.95
C HIS A 52 13.35 7.52 6.32
N ALA A 53 13.80 6.89 7.40
CA ALA A 53 13.77 7.49 8.74
C ALA A 53 14.61 8.78 8.83
N LEU A 54 15.74 8.85 8.13
CA LEU A 54 16.55 10.07 8.01
C LEU A 54 15.80 11.17 7.28
N ALA A 55 15.14 10.85 6.17
CA ALA A 55 14.34 11.79 5.40
C ALA A 55 13.16 12.33 6.24
N GLU A 56 12.44 11.48 6.97
CA GLU A 56 11.34 11.92 7.85
C GLU A 56 11.83 12.82 8.98
N LYS A 57 13.03 12.58 9.52
CA LYS A 57 13.63 13.44 10.55
C LYS A 57 14.03 14.81 9.99
N ARG A 58 14.41 14.90 8.72
CA ARG A 58 14.79 16.16 8.05
C ARG A 58 13.57 16.95 7.57
N ASP A 59 12.69 16.29 6.84
CA ASP A 59 11.61 16.92 6.07
C ASP A 59 10.27 16.92 6.82
N GLY A 60 10.22 16.26 7.98
CA GLY A 60 8.98 15.96 8.69
C GLY A 60 8.31 14.70 8.15
N GLY A 61 7.52 14.05 8.99
CA GLY A 61 6.72 12.88 8.60
C GLY A 61 5.59 13.24 7.62
N LEU A 62 4.64 12.32 7.46
CA LEU A 62 3.46 12.56 6.63
C LEU A 62 2.65 13.77 7.14
N ASN A 63 2.17 14.60 6.22
CA ASN A 63 1.22 15.67 6.54
C ASN A 63 -0.01 15.07 7.25
N PRO A 64 -0.53 15.67 8.35
CA PRO A 64 -1.71 15.19 9.07
C PRO A 64 -2.90 14.82 8.18
N ASP A 65 -3.17 15.57 7.11
CA ASP A 65 -4.27 15.27 6.19
C ASP A 65 -3.99 14.03 5.33
N THR A 66 -2.73 13.85 4.91
CA THR A 66 -2.29 12.64 4.21
C THR A 66 -2.36 11.43 5.14
N GLN A 67 -1.95 11.59 6.39
CA GLN A 67 -2.04 10.53 7.40
C GLN A 67 -3.49 10.11 7.65
N ARG A 68 -4.41 11.07 7.85
CA ARG A 68 -5.85 10.78 7.99
C ARG A 68 -6.43 10.06 6.77
N CYS A 69 -6.03 10.47 5.56
CA CYS A 69 -6.45 9.82 4.33
C CYS A 69 -5.99 8.36 4.29
N LEU A 70 -4.73 8.08 4.60
CA LEU A 70 -4.18 6.73 4.66
C LEU A 70 -4.85 5.89 5.75
N ASP A 71 -5.08 6.43 6.94
CA ASP A 71 -5.79 5.73 8.02
C ASP A 71 -7.24 5.38 7.59
N GLY A 72 -7.90 6.28 6.87
CA GLY A 72 -9.22 6.05 6.29
C GLY A 72 -9.22 4.90 5.27
N LEU A 73 -8.21 4.85 4.39
CA LEU A 73 -8.05 3.76 3.42
C LEU A 73 -7.71 2.43 4.11
N VAL A 74 -6.84 2.43 5.11
CA VAL A 74 -6.49 1.23 5.88
C VAL A 74 -7.73 0.63 6.53
N ARG A 75 -8.62 1.46 7.11
CA ARG A 75 -9.90 1.00 7.67
C ARG A 75 -10.84 0.35 6.64
N GLN A 76 -10.71 0.70 5.37
CA GLN A 76 -11.52 0.12 4.28
C GLN A 76 -10.93 -1.19 3.74
N ILE A 77 -9.61 -1.37 3.83
CA ILE A 77 -8.87 -2.45 3.16
C ILE A 77 -8.48 -3.55 4.15
N VAL A 78 -8.07 -3.19 5.36
CA VAL A 78 -7.71 -4.16 6.39
C VAL A 78 -9.02 -4.68 6.98
N PRO A 79 -9.28 -6.00 6.89
CA PRO A 79 -10.29 -6.61 7.73
C PRO A 79 -9.75 -6.49 9.16
N THR A 80 -10.17 -5.45 9.87
CA THR A 80 -10.32 -5.54 11.33
C THR A 80 -11.02 -6.87 11.57
N GLY A 81 -10.63 -7.68 12.55
CA GLY A 81 -11.23 -9.02 12.76
C GLY A 81 -12.77 -9.04 12.88
N GLU A 82 -13.42 -7.88 12.91
CA GLU A 82 -14.82 -7.68 12.52
C GLU A 82 -14.97 -7.74 11.00
N THR A 83 -15.42 -8.89 10.52
CA THR A 83 -15.89 -9.09 9.14
C THR A 83 -16.61 -7.84 8.63
N ALA A 84 -16.06 -7.18 7.62
CA ALA A 84 -16.75 -6.11 6.91
C ALA A 84 -18.19 -6.59 6.63
N PRO A 85 -19.23 -5.79 6.89
CA PRO A 85 -20.59 -6.21 6.65
C PRO A 85 -20.66 -6.71 5.21
N PRO A 86 -21.21 -7.92 4.97
CA PRO A 86 -21.24 -8.50 3.64
C PRO A 86 -21.83 -7.44 2.71
N LYS A 87 -21.08 -7.07 1.67
CA LYS A 87 -21.57 -6.14 0.64
C LYS A 87 -22.99 -6.60 0.29
N PRO A 88 -23.99 -5.70 0.26
CA PRO A 88 -25.35 -6.10 -0.03
C PRO A 88 -25.30 -6.88 -1.33
N ASN A 89 -25.66 -8.16 -1.22
CA ASN A 89 -25.61 -9.08 -2.34
C ASN A 89 -26.62 -8.52 -3.35
N ARG A 90 -26.16 -7.77 -4.36
CA ARG A 90 -27.00 -7.29 -5.46
C ARG A 90 -27.37 -8.54 -6.25
N LYS A 91 -28.38 -9.26 -5.75
CA LYS A 91 -28.98 -10.39 -6.43
C LYS A 91 -29.53 -9.86 -7.75
N ILE A 92 -28.89 -10.24 -8.85
CA ILE A 92 -29.44 -10.02 -10.19
C ILE A 92 -30.75 -10.80 -10.24
N ARG A 93 -31.86 -10.13 -10.56
CA ARG A 93 -33.17 -10.79 -10.61
C ARG A 93 -33.21 -11.74 -11.80
N SER A 94 -33.86 -12.89 -11.63
CA SER A 94 -34.24 -13.73 -12.76
C SER A 94 -35.02 -12.89 -13.80
N GLY A 95 -34.73 -13.11 -15.07
CA GLY A 95 -35.20 -12.31 -16.20
C GLY A 95 -34.31 -11.11 -16.55
N THR A 96 -33.23 -10.84 -15.82
CA THR A 96 -32.26 -9.80 -16.23
C THR A 96 -31.47 -10.29 -17.45
N ARG A 97 -31.49 -9.52 -18.55
CA ARG A 97 -30.64 -9.73 -19.72
C ARG A 97 -29.31 -9.01 -19.53
N LEU A 98 -28.22 -9.77 -19.49
CA LEU A 98 -26.85 -9.26 -19.47
C LEU A 98 -26.32 -9.27 -20.89
N ILE A 99 -25.95 -8.08 -21.38
CA ILE A 99 -25.39 -7.91 -22.73
C ILE A 99 -23.94 -7.49 -22.58
N ARG A 100 -23.02 -8.24 -23.17
CA ARG A 100 -21.58 -7.98 -23.13
C ARG A 100 -20.99 -8.09 -24.52
N GLU A 101 -20.22 -7.10 -24.94
CA GLU A 101 -19.38 -7.21 -26.12
C GLU A 101 -17.99 -7.73 -25.72
N TRP A 102 -17.50 -8.73 -26.45
CA TRP A 102 -16.15 -9.27 -26.33
C TRP A 102 -15.63 -9.66 -27.72
N GLN A 103 -14.43 -9.18 -28.08
CA GLN A 103 -13.80 -9.44 -29.39
C GLN A 103 -14.73 -9.10 -30.58
N GLY A 104 -15.54 -8.04 -30.46
CA GLY A 104 -16.51 -7.63 -31.49
C GLY A 104 -17.73 -8.54 -31.61
N GLN A 105 -17.91 -9.53 -30.72
CA GLN A 105 -19.11 -10.34 -30.63
C GLN A 105 -19.95 -9.95 -29.41
N VAL A 106 -21.26 -9.83 -29.63
CA VAL A 106 -22.23 -9.55 -28.57
C VAL A 106 -22.72 -10.86 -27.98
N HIS A 107 -22.47 -11.04 -26.69
CA HIS A 107 -22.97 -12.15 -25.90
C HIS A 107 -24.15 -11.68 -25.07
N GLU A 108 -25.28 -12.39 -25.19
CA GLU A 108 -26.47 -12.15 -24.42
C GLU A 108 -26.75 -13.34 -23.50
N VAL A 109 -26.84 -13.08 -22.20
CA VAL A 109 -27.15 -14.09 -21.18
C VAL A 109 -28.38 -13.63 -20.40
N THR A 110 -29.40 -14.48 -20.35
CA THR A 110 -30.58 -14.24 -19.51
C THR A 110 -30.41 -15.02 -18.21
N VAL A 111 -30.56 -14.33 -17.08
CA VAL A 111 -30.50 -14.97 -15.76
C VAL A 111 -31.81 -15.73 -15.52
N ASP A 112 -31.78 -17.06 -15.49
CA ASP A 112 -32.93 -17.93 -15.19
C ASP A 112 -33.04 -18.24 -13.69
N GLY A 113 -31.91 -18.27 -12.98
CA GLY A 113 -31.77 -18.50 -11.55
C GLY A 113 -30.33 -18.28 -11.08
N VAL A 114 -30.03 -18.53 -9.81
CA VAL A 114 -28.69 -18.27 -9.21
C VAL A 114 -27.65 -19.30 -9.65
N SER A 115 -27.38 -19.40 -10.96
CA SER A 115 -26.27 -20.18 -11.51
C SER A 115 -26.14 -19.96 -13.03
N PHE A 116 -24.91 -19.85 -13.51
CA PHE A 116 -24.55 -19.92 -14.93
C PHE A 116 -23.54 -21.07 -15.05
N LEU A 117 -23.85 -22.08 -15.87
CA LEU A 117 -22.90 -23.12 -16.30
C LEU A 117 -22.16 -22.65 -17.56
#